data_AF-A0A7S3CSH8-F1
#
_entry.id   AF-A0A7S3CSH8-F1
#
_cell.length_a   1.000
_cell.length_b   1.000
_cell.length_c   1.000
_cell.angle_alpha   90.00
_cell.angle_beta   90.00
_cell.angle_gamma   90.00
#
_symmetry.space_group_name_H-M   'P 1'
#
loop_
_entity.id
_entity.type
_entity.pdbx_description
1 polymer ?
#
loop_
_entity_poly.entity_id
_entity_poly.type
_entity_poly.pdbx_seq_one_letter_code
_entity_poly.pdbx_strand_id
1 'polypeptide(L)'
;AMLDHETAETSRRKIKKNMAESSLCPNIYGNGNVGVSNEAKKKRLAKGTDFRFFPEPERLRELIELEMESKYSGYIQGVEAPTFTQEMKVEKEMIESLGFNNWDRKDFQKFIQAMELFATEDYHSISKHMENSKTPEEVQEYSQVFFQNV
;
A
#
# COMPACT_ATOMS: atom_id res chain seq x y z
N ALA A 1 -2.31 -7.35 75.51
CA ALA A 1 -1.97 -6.99 74.12
C ALA A 1 -2.49 -8.08 73.20
N MET A 2 -3.68 -7.88 72.63
CA MET A 2 -4.13 -8.63 71.44
C MET A 2 -4.87 -7.61 70.57
N LEU A 3 -4.35 -7.44 69.36
CA LEU A 3 -4.75 -6.44 68.36
C LEU A 3 -6.05 -6.87 67.68
N ASP A 4 -6.97 -5.92 67.59
CA ASP A 4 -8.16 -5.94 66.73
C ASP A 4 -7.77 -6.16 65.27
N HIS A 5 -8.49 -7.04 64.57
CA HIS A 5 -8.53 -7.00 63.11
C HIS A 5 -9.98 -7.16 62.64
N GLU A 6 -10.65 -6.02 62.54
CA GLU A 6 -11.92 -5.85 61.85
C GLU A 6 -11.65 -5.89 60.33
N THR A 7 -12.14 -6.91 59.63
CA THR A 7 -12.17 -6.92 58.16
C THR A 7 -13.60 -6.72 57.69
N ALA A 8 -13.93 -5.47 57.38
CA ALA A 8 -15.15 -5.09 56.68
C ALA A 8 -15.12 -5.62 55.23
N GLU A 9 -15.98 -6.59 54.91
CA GLU A 9 -16.25 -6.99 53.52
C GLU A 9 -16.95 -5.85 52.78
N THR A 10 -16.20 -5.14 51.95
CA THR A 10 -16.76 -4.16 51.00
C THR A 10 -17.33 -4.89 49.79
N SER A 11 -18.66 -4.88 49.71
CA SER A 11 -19.47 -5.39 48.60
C SER A 11 -19.02 -4.80 47.25
N ARG A 12 -18.34 -5.61 46.42
CA ARG A 12 -18.03 -5.25 45.02
C ARG A 12 -19.29 -5.44 44.17
N ARG A 13 -19.87 -4.35 43.66
CA ARG A 13 -20.99 -4.39 42.70
C ARG A 13 -20.62 -5.26 41.50
N LYS A 14 -21.38 -6.33 41.25
CA LYS A 14 -21.24 -7.15 40.05
C LYS A 14 -21.66 -6.34 38.83
N ILE A 15 -20.70 -5.80 38.09
CA ILE A 15 -20.92 -5.25 36.75
C ILE A 15 -21.38 -6.42 35.88
N LYS A 16 -22.67 -6.45 35.54
CA LYS A 16 -23.18 -7.34 34.50
C LYS A 16 -22.55 -6.87 33.18
N LYS A 17 -21.47 -7.53 32.76
CA LYS A 17 -20.92 -7.36 31.41
C LYS A 17 -21.98 -7.88 30.45
N ASN A 18 -22.71 -6.98 29.79
CA ASN A 18 -23.52 -7.35 28.64
C ASN A 18 -22.57 -7.96 27.60
N MET A 19 -22.72 -9.25 27.29
CA MET A 19 -22.00 -9.95 26.21
C MET A 19 -22.56 -9.52 24.86
N ALA A 20 -22.51 -8.23 24.54
CA ALA A 20 -22.62 -7.81 23.15
C ALA A 20 -21.28 -8.07 22.47
N GLU A 21 -21.26 -8.71 21.31
CA GLU A 21 -20.03 -9.01 20.56
C GLU A 21 -19.20 -7.73 20.28
N SER A 22 -19.91 -6.61 20.08
CA SER A 22 -19.34 -5.25 19.99
C SER A 22 -18.56 -4.78 21.21
N SER A 23 -18.84 -5.33 22.39
CA SER A 23 -18.14 -5.00 23.64
C SER A 23 -16.93 -5.90 23.91
N LEU A 24 -16.82 -7.06 23.25
CA LEU A 24 -15.64 -7.92 23.35
C LEU A 24 -14.45 -7.29 22.63
N CYS A 25 -14.70 -6.73 21.45
CA CYS A 25 -13.67 -6.07 20.62
C CYS A 25 -14.27 -4.83 19.95
N PRO A 26 -14.39 -3.70 20.68
CA PRO A 26 -15.01 -2.47 20.16
C PRO A 26 -14.34 -1.96 18.89
N ASN A 27 -13.02 -2.13 18.76
CA ASN A 27 -12.27 -1.73 17.58
C ASN A 27 -12.49 -2.65 16.36
N ILE A 28 -12.86 -3.92 16.58
CA ILE A 28 -13.10 -4.90 15.52
C ILE A 28 -14.53 -4.76 14.98
N TYR A 29 -15.51 -4.64 15.87
CA TYR A 29 -16.93 -4.64 15.50
C TYR A 29 -17.58 -3.26 15.45
N GLY A 30 -17.00 -2.24 16.11
CA GLY A 30 -17.60 -0.90 16.20
C GLY A 30 -17.34 0.01 14.99
N ASN A 31 -16.27 -0.25 14.24
CA ASN A 31 -15.87 0.60 13.10
C ASN A 31 -15.99 -0.11 11.73
N GLY A 32 -16.55 -1.33 11.68
CA GLY A 32 -16.58 -2.12 10.44
C GLY A 32 -15.19 -2.49 9.91
N ASN A 33 -14.14 -2.38 10.74
CA ASN A 33 -12.74 -2.69 10.41
C ASN A 33 -12.47 -4.20 10.44
N VAL A 34 -13.37 -5.01 9.90
CA VAL A 34 -13.04 -6.38 9.50
C VAL A 34 -12.41 -6.28 8.12
N GLY A 35 -11.08 -6.34 8.05
CA GLY A 35 -10.30 -6.25 6.82
C GLY A 35 -9.32 -5.07 6.76
N VAL A 36 -8.80 -4.76 5.56
CA VAL A 36 -7.86 -3.64 5.36
C VAL A 36 -8.58 -2.30 5.28
N SER A 37 -8.11 -1.33 6.04
CA SER A 37 -8.57 0.07 5.98
C SER A 37 -8.56 0.63 4.55
N ASN A 38 -9.57 1.43 4.19
CA ASN A 38 -9.65 2.14 2.91
C ASN A 38 -8.40 2.99 2.62
N GLU A 39 -7.77 3.55 3.65
CA GLU A 39 -6.53 4.31 3.48
C GLU A 39 -5.36 3.42 3.04
N ALA A 40 -5.25 2.22 3.61
CA ALA A 40 -4.23 1.26 3.22
C ALA A 40 -4.50 0.69 1.81
N LYS A 41 -5.77 0.51 1.42
CA LYS A 41 -6.14 0.20 0.02
C LYS A 41 -5.68 1.30 -0.92
N LYS A 42 -6.05 2.56 -0.64
CA LYS A 42 -5.65 3.71 -1.46
C LYS A 42 -4.14 3.81 -1.63
N LYS A 43 -3.37 3.62 -0.54
CA LYS A 43 -1.90 3.65 -0.60
C LYS A 43 -1.31 2.55 -1.46
N ARG A 44 -1.89 1.34 -1.47
CA ARG A 44 -1.43 0.24 -2.31
C ARG A 44 -1.81 0.44 -3.77
N LEU A 45 -3.02 0.92 -4.04
CA LEU A 45 -3.49 1.20 -5.40
C LEU A 45 -2.78 2.38 -6.05
N ALA A 46 -2.25 3.32 -5.26
CA ALA A 46 -1.45 4.43 -5.78
C ALA A 46 -0.22 3.98 -6.60
N LYS A 47 0.24 2.72 -6.43
CA LYS A 47 1.31 2.14 -7.25
C LYS A 47 0.93 2.08 -8.74
N GLY A 48 -0.36 1.91 -9.08
CA GLY A 48 -0.81 1.79 -10.46
C GLY A 48 -0.64 3.07 -11.29
N THR A 49 -0.73 4.25 -10.66
CA THR A 49 -0.68 5.56 -11.34
C THR A 49 0.57 6.37 -10.97
N ASP A 50 1.63 5.71 -10.52
CA ASP A 50 2.84 6.37 -10.01
C ASP A 50 3.84 6.70 -11.14
N PHE A 51 4.90 7.45 -10.80
CA PHE A 51 6.03 7.82 -11.67
C PHE A 51 6.84 6.63 -12.24
N ARG A 52 6.43 5.39 -11.96
CA ARG A 52 7.11 4.17 -12.40
C ARG A 52 6.56 3.60 -13.71
N PHE A 53 5.48 4.20 -14.25
CA PHE A 53 4.93 3.91 -15.57
C PHE A 53 4.83 2.41 -15.89
N PHE A 54 4.01 1.67 -15.13
CA PHE A 54 3.74 0.26 -15.44
C PHE A 54 2.95 0.15 -16.75
N PRO A 55 3.22 -0.87 -17.61
CA PRO A 55 2.60 -0.97 -18.94
C PRO A 55 1.08 -1.18 -18.90
N GLU A 56 0.56 -1.82 -17.85
CA GLU A 56 -0.87 -2.06 -17.67
C GLU A 56 -1.33 -1.58 -16.27
N PRO A 57 -1.47 -0.26 -16.07
CA PRO A 57 -1.68 0.32 -14.75
C PRO A 57 -3.04 -0.05 -14.15
N GLU A 58 -4.10 -0.10 -14.96
CA GLU A 58 -5.43 -0.52 -14.52
C GLU A 58 -5.46 -2.01 -14.15
N ARG A 59 -4.83 -2.86 -14.95
CA ARG A 59 -4.74 -4.30 -14.67
C ARG A 59 -3.92 -4.58 -13.41
N LEU A 60 -2.80 -3.88 -13.22
CA LEU A 60 -2.03 -3.94 -11.99
C LEU A 60 -2.86 -3.51 -10.79
N ARG A 61 -3.68 -2.46 -10.93
CA ARG A 61 -4.58 -1.97 -9.88
C ARG A 61 -5.61 -3.04 -9.50
N GLU A 62 -6.24 -3.68 -10.47
CA GLU A 62 -7.17 -4.79 -10.27
C GLU A 62 -6.51 -5.97 -9.55
N LEU A 63 -5.33 -6.39 -9.99
CA LEU A 63 -4.59 -7.51 -9.36
C LEU A 63 -4.20 -7.20 -7.91
N ILE A 64 -3.79 -5.96 -7.61
CA ILE A 64 -3.52 -5.52 -6.23
C ILE A 64 -4.82 -5.53 -5.41
N GLU A 65 -5.92 -5.04 -5.95
CA GLU A 65 -7.22 -5.03 -5.29
C GLU A 65 -7.70 -6.45 -4.97
N LEU A 66 -7.57 -7.36 -5.92
CA LEU A 66 -7.91 -8.77 -5.79
C LEU A 66 -7.06 -9.49 -4.74
N GLU A 67 -5.74 -9.29 -4.77
CA GLU A 67 -4.83 -9.84 -3.75
C GLU A 67 -5.22 -9.37 -2.34
N MET A 68 -5.62 -8.10 -2.21
CA MET A 68 -6.10 -7.55 -0.95
C MET A 68 -7.45 -8.14 -0.55
N GLU A 69 -8.40 -8.24 -1.47
CA GLU A 69 -9.71 -8.80 -1.17
C GLU A 69 -9.60 -10.26 -0.75
N SER A 70 -8.89 -11.11 -1.51
CA SER A 70 -8.67 -12.52 -1.15
C SER A 70 -7.97 -12.70 0.20
N LYS A 71 -7.02 -11.81 0.53
CA LYS A 71 -6.27 -11.90 1.80
C LYS A 71 -7.08 -11.46 3.02
N TYR A 72 -8.05 -10.56 2.84
CA TYR A 72 -8.69 -9.84 3.96
C TYR A 72 -10.21 -9.91 3.99
N SER A 73 -10.89 -10.41 2.95
CA SER A 73 -12.35 -10.55 2.96
C SER A 73 -12.82 -11.68 3.88
N GLY A 74 -11.97 -12.66 4.19
CA GLY A 74 -12.38 -13.84 4.95
C GLY A 74 -13.54 -14.61 4.30
N TYR A 75 -14.09 -15.57 5.04
CA TYR A 75 -15.33 -16.27 4.67
C TYR A 75 -16.53 -15.42 5.13
N ILE A 76 -16.86 -14.36 4.39
CA ILE A 76 -18.11 -13.64 4.63
C ILE A 76 -19.22 -14.41 3.90
N GLN A 77 -19.99 -15.17 4.67
CA GLN A 77 -21.39 -15.48 4.37
C GLN A 77 -21.65 -16.31 3.09
N GLY A 78 -20.82 -17.32 2.80
CA GLY A 78 -21.11 -18.32 1.75
C GLY A 78 -21.05 -17.79 0.31
N VAL A 79 -20.54 -16.57 0.11
CA VAL A 79 -20.21 -16.03 -1.22
C VAL A 79 -18.80 -16.48 -1.56
N GLU A 80 -18.63 -17.06 -2.73
CA GLU A 80 -17.32 -17.44 -3.26
C GLU A 80 -16.46 -16.18 -3.36
N ALA A 81 -15.48 -16.05 -2.46
CA ALA A 81 -14.58 -14.90 -2.46
C ALA A 81 -13.78 -14.93 -3.77
N PRO A 82 -13.57 -13.79 -4.42
CA PRO A 82 -12.71 -13.76 -5.59
C PRO A 82 -11.32 -14.27 -5.20
N THR A 83 -10.82 -15.26 -5.93
CA THR A 83 -9.56 -15.94 -5.60
C THR A 83 -8.41 -15.34 -6.39
N PHE A 84 -7.42 -14.81 -5.68
CA PHE A 84 -6.15 -14.41 -6.28
C PHE A 84 -5.33 -15.68 -6.57
N THR A 85 -5.38 -16.13 -7.83
CA THR A 85 -4.74 -17.38 -8.24
C THR A 85 -3.23 -17.22 -8.41
N GLN A 86 -2.53 -18.34 -8.56
CA GLN A 86 -1.09 -18.33 -8.80
C GLN A 86 -0.74 -17.68 -10.14
N GLU A 87 -1.58 -17.87 -11.16
CA GLU A 87 -1.43 -17.25 -12.48
C GLU A 87 -1.52 -15.72 -12.38
N MET A 88 -2.50 -15.21 -11.62
CA MET A 88 -2.66 -13.78 -11.35
C MET A 88 -1.47 -13.20 -10.58
N LYS A 89 -0.88 -13.98 -9.69
CA LYS A 89 0.36 -13.59 -8.99
C LYS A 89 1.52 -13.42 -9.96
N VAL A 90 1.71 -14.38 -10.87
CA VAL A 90 2.77 -14.31 -11.90
C VAL A 90 2.52 -13.12 -12.85
N GLU A 91 1.28 -12.92 -13.27
CA GLU A 91 0.87 -11.76 -14.10
C GLU A 91 1.22 -10.44 -13.40
N LYS A 92 0.87 -10.31 -12.11
CA LYS A 92 1.20 -9.14 -11.31
C LYS A 92 2.72 -8.92 -11.23
N GLU A 93 3.49 -9.97 -10.92
CA GLU A 93 4.96 -9.88 -10.84
C GLU A 93 5.57 -9.50 -12.20
N MET A 94 5.01 -9.98 -13.31
CA MET A 94 5.42 -9.62 -14.66
C MET A 94 5.15 -8.13 -14.95
N ILE A 95 3.93 -7.64 -14.72
CA ILE A 95 3.60 -6.22 -14.93
C ILE A 95 4.45 -5.33 -14.04
N GLU A 96 4.66 -5.72 -12.78
CA GLU A 96 5.55 -5.01 -11.87
C GLU A 96 6.97 -4.99 -12.43
N SER A 97 7.51 -6.10 -12.93
CA SER A 97 8.90 -6.18 -13.43
C SER A 97 9.20 -5.27 -14.62
N LEU A 98 8.19 -4.96 -15.44
CA LEU A 98 8.31 -4.12 -16.63
C LEU A 98 8.27 -2.62 -16.33
N GLY A 99 7.90 -2.22 -15.11
CA GLY A 99 7.95 -0.82 -14.69
C GLY A 99 9.32 -0.40 -14.14
N PHE A 100 9.48 0.89 -13.91
CA PHE A 100 10.70 1.51 -13.40
C PHE A 100 10.86 1.33 -11.87
N ASN A 101 10.99 0.09 -11.38
CA ASN A 101 11.09 -0.18 -9.93
C ASN A 101 12.37 0.33 -9.28
N ASN A 102 13.46 0.44 -10.06
CA ASN A 102 14.73 1.00 -9.62
C ASN A 102 14.72 2.54 -9.57
N TRP A 103 13.63 3.18 -10.00
CA TRP A 103 13.40 4.61 -9.80
C TRP A 103 12.68 4.83 -8.48
N ASP A 104 13.32 5.59 -7.60
CA ASP A 104 12.73 6.04 -6.35
C ASP A 104 12.18 7.47 -6.48
N ARG A 105 11.55 7.96 -5.41
CA ARG A 105 10.95 9.30 -5.41
C ARG A 105 12.00 10.40 -5.54
N LYS A 106 13.23 10.19 -5.04
CA LYS A 106 14.29 11.19 -5.10
C LYS A 106 14.84 11.30 -6.52
N ASP A 107 15.03 10.16 -7.19
CA ASP A 107 15.42 10.09 -8.59
C ASP A 107 14.38 10.82 -9.45
N PHE A 108 13.09 10.54 -9.27
CA PHE A 108 12.03 11.24 -9.98
C PHE A 108 12.07 12.76 -9.74
N GLN A 109 12.19 13.21 -8.49
CA GLN A 109 12.27 14.64 -8.18
C GLN A 109 13.47 15.33 -8.83
N LYS A 110 14.65 14.69 -8.80
CA LYS A 110 15.85 15.21 -9.46
C LYS A 110 15.73 15.21 -10.98
N PHE A 111 15.09 14.19 -11.55
CA PHE A 111 14.80 14.13 -12.97
C PHE A 111 13.93 15.31 -13.40
N ILE A 112 12.84 15.60 -12.68
CA ILE A 112 11.99 16.76 -12.97
C ILE A 112 12.77 18.08 -12.86
N GLN A 113 13.61 18.24 -11.83
CA GLN A 113 14.47 19.43 -11.70
C GLN A 113 15.47 19.56 -12.86
N ALA A 114 16.06 18.45 -13.30
CA ALA A 114 16.96 18.44 -14.45
C ALA A 114 16.24 18.79 -15.76
N MET A 115 15.00 18.35 -15.94
CA MET A 115 14.16 18.70 -17.10
C MET A 115 13.85 20.20 -17.18
N GLU A 116 13.88 20.92 -16.06
CA GLU A 116 13.72 22.38 -16.05
C GLU A 116 15.01 23.13 -16.43
N LEU A 117 16.19 22.49 -16.23
CA LEU A 117 17.50 23.13 -16.38
C LEU A 117 18.19 22.81 -17.71
N PHE A 118 17.96 21.62 -18.25
CA PHE A 118 18.65 21.09 -19.44
C PHE A 118 17.66 20.81 -20.57
N ALA A 119 18.18 20.70 -21.79
CA ALA A 119 17.36 20.25 -22.91
C ALA A 119 16.85 18.82 -22.68
N THR A 120 15.66 18.52 -23.17
CA THR A 120 14.99 17.22 -22.99
C THR A 120 15.75 16.04 -23.59
N GLU A 121 16.67 16.31 -24.53
CA GLU A 121 17.52 15.30 -25.19
C GLU A 121 18.95 15.25 -24.61
N ASP A 122 19.30 16.14 -23.67
CA ASP A 122 20.65 16.18 -23.07
C ASP A 122 20.78 15.23 -21.87
N TYR A 123 20.62 13.93 -22.16
CA TYR A 123 20.60 12.86 -21.15
C TYR A 123 21.88 12.78 -20.33
N HIS A 124 23.03 13.19 -20.89
CA HIS A 124 24.29 13.19 -20.18
C HIS A 124 24.32 14.26 -19.08
N SER A 125 23.86 15.47 -19.38
CA SER A 125 23.75 16.54 -18.37
C SER A 125 22.71 16.21 -17.31
N ILE A 126 21.57 15.61 -17.71
CA ILE A 126 20.52 15.17 -16.78
C ILE A 126 21.04 14.08 -15.83
N SER A 127 21.66 13.02 -16.36
CA SER A 127 22.26 11.94 -15.55
C SER A 127 23.28 12.49 -14.55
N LYS A 128 24.13 13.43 -14.99
CA LYS A 128 25.09 14.10 -14.11
C LYS A 128 24.43 14.92 -13.01
N HIS A 129 23.33 15.63 -13.32
CA HIS A 129 22.55 16.36 -12.31
C HIS A 129 21.88 15.42 -11.29
N MET A 130 21.48 14.23 -11.74
CA MET A 130 20.96 13.16 -10.89
C MET A 130 22.04 12.46 -10.04
N GLU A 131 23.21 13.09 -9.84
CA GLU A 131 24.36 12.55 -9.10
C GLU A 131 24.86 11.20 -9.66
N ASN A 132 24.65 10.94 -10.97
CA ASN A 132 24.92 9.66 -11.62
C ASN A 132 24.20 8.46 -10.98
N SER A 133 23.06 8.69 -10.32
CA SER A 133 22.17 7.63 -9.79
C SER A 133 21.61 6.73 -10.91
N LYS A 134 21.46 7.30 -12.11
CA LYS A 134 20.97 6.64 -13.32
C LYS A 134 21.90 6.93 -14.48
N THR A 135 22.14 5.95 -15.35
CA THR A 135 22.97 6.15 -16.54
C THR A 135 22.22 6.99 -17.58
N PRO A 136 22.92 7.63 -18.54
CA PRO A 136 22.26 8.38 -19.62
C PRO A 136 21.25 7.53 -20.40
N GLU A 137 21.53 6.24 -20.60
CA GLU A 137 20.65 5.28 -21.26
C GLU A 137 19.36 5.04 -20.45
N GLU A 138 19.48 4.80 -19.14
CA GLU A 138 18.32 4.65 -18.26
C GLU A 138 17.46 5.92 -18.21
N VAL A 139 18.11 7.09 -18.20
CA VAL A 139 17.43 8.40 -18.24
C VAL A 139 16.70 8.59 -19.57
N GLN A 140 17.31 8.17 -20.69
CA GLN A 140 16.68 8.23 -22.01
C GLN A 140 15.43 7.34 -22.08
N GLU A 141 15.54 6.07 -21.67
CA GLU A 141 14.40 5.14 -21.64
C GLU A 141 13.26 5.69 -20.77
N TYR A 142 13.58 6.18 -19.58
CA TYR A 142 12.60 6.79 -18.69
C TYR A 142 11.95 8.03 -19.30
N SER A 143 12.75 8.92 -19.90
CA SER A 143 12.28 10.16 -20.52
C SER A 143 11.31 9.91 -21.66
N GLN A 144 11.57 8.88 -22.50
CA GLN A 144 10.66 8.51 -23.58
C GLN A 144 9.29 8.08 -23.06
N VAL A 145 9.26 7.24 -22.02
CA VAL A 145 8.00 6.79 -21.42
C VAL A 145 7.30 7.93 -20.68
N PHE A 146 8.06 8.79 -19.99
CA PHE A 146 7.54 9.96 -19.29
C PHE A 146 6.75 10.86 -20.24
N PHE A 147 7.32 11.26 -21.38
CA PHE A 147 6.64 12.16 -22.33
C PHE A 147 5.47 11.52 -23.09
N GLN A 148 5.35 10.19 -23.09
CA GLN A 148 4.18 9.51 -23.65
C GLN A 148 3.00 9.47 -22.67
N ASN A 149 3.29 9.52 -21.37
CA ASN A 149 2.30 9.30 -20.30
C ASN A 149 1.95 10.59 -19.51
N VAL A 150 2.67 11.69 -19.75
CA VAL A 150 2.47 13.02 -19.14
C VAL A 150 2.06 14.02 -20.20
#